data_AF-A0A2V6GMF4-F1
#
_entry.id   AF-A0A2V6GMF4-F1
#
_cell.length_a   1.000
_cell.length_b   1.000
_cell.length_c   1.000
_cell.angle_alpha   90.00
_cell.angle_beta   90.00
_cell.angle_gamma   90.00
#
_symmetry.space_group_name_H-M   'P 1'
#
loop_
_entity.id
_entity.type
_entity.pdbx_description
1 polymer ?
#
loop_
_entity_poly.entity_id
_entity_poly.type
_entity_poly.pdbx_seq_one_letter_code
_entity_poly.pdbx_strand_id
1 'polypeptide(L)'
;MSVIRNVLITGTPRSGTTLLCSLLNKLPDTVALHEPMNVWDFSECRDGDAATALIENFCAETRKSLHEHGFAVSKHVRGKIPDNVAADQVNRAGTRLRRTEHGRVVVDKPLSQNFTLAVKHPVAFSALLETLAKRFDCYAIIRNPLATLASWNSLAWLPLKDGHSPIGEKLDVDLARHLASTPDSIERQIYILEWFYERFRRFLPEGALIKYEDLVASRGSELGKFFPAAAELEENLSSKNLNKYYDRALMAGLGERLLKRDGPIWNFYSKRDVESLLSEVGSNVWAER
;
A
#
# COMPACT_ATOMS: atom_id res chain seq x y z
N MET A 1 -22.38 16.36 -16.91
CA MET A 1 -21.08 16.06 -17.55
C MET A 1 -20.29 15.21 -16.57
N SER A 2 -19.76 14.06 -16.97
CA SER A 2 -18.92 13.23 -16.10
C SER A 2 -17.60 13.95 -15.83
N VAL A 3 -17.17 14.01 -14.57
CA VAL A 3 -15.98 14.75 -14.11
C VAL A 3 -14.75 13.85 -14.27
N ILE A 4 -13.64 14.41 -14.78
CA ILE A 4 -12.34 13.72 -14.85
C ILE A 4 -11.96 13.24 -13.44
N ARG A 5 -11.78 11.92 -13.28
CA ARG A 5 -11.52 11.32 -11.97
C ARG A 5 -10.08 10.83 -11.84
N ASN A 6 -9.27 11.57 -11.10
CA ASN A 6 -7.93 11.15 -10.68
C ASN A 6 -7.99 10.70 -9.22
N VAL A 7 -7.53 9.48 -8.96
CA VAL A 7 -7.58 8.85 -7.65
C VAL A 7 -6.16 8.58 -7.16
N LEU A 8 -5.87 8.87 -5.90
CA LEU A 8 -4.61 8.54 -5.27
C LEU A 8 -4.79 7.37 -4.31
N ILE A 9 -3.99 6.32 -4.50
CA ILE A 9 -3.98 5.14 -3.65
C ILE A 9 -2.75 5.19 -2.77
N THR A 10 -2.98 5.13 -1.48
CA THR A 10 -1.96 5.01 -0.45
C THR A 10 -2.21 3.78 0.43
N GLY A 11 -1.44 3.62 1.49
CA GLY A 11 -1.60 2.51 2.44
C GLY A 11 -0.28 2.16 3.10
N THR A 12 -0.34 1.27 4.08
CA THR A 12 0.89 0.73 4.66
C THR A 12 1.58 -0.15 3.62
N PRO A 13 2.90 -0.03 3.39
CA PRO A 13 3.61 -0.94 2.50
C PRO A 13 3.31 -2.40 2.90
N ARG A 14 3.06 -3.27 1.90
CA ARG A 14 2.65 -4.67 2.12
C ARG A 14 1.22 -4.90 2.66
N SER A 15 0.35 -3.88 2.65
CA SER A 15 -1.08 -4.05 2.91
C SER A 15 -1.90 -4.62 1.75
N GLY A 16 -1.33 -4.70 0.54
CA GLY A 16 -2.08 -5.09 -0.65
C GLY A 16 -2.39 -3.95 -1.60
N THR A 17 -1.75 -2.78 -1.44
CA THR A 17 -1.81 -1.68 -2.45
C THR A 17 -1.55 -2.17 -3.88
N THR A 18 -0.60 -3.09 -4.07
CA THR A 18 -0.30 -3.69 -5.38
C THR A 18 -1.43 -4.59 -5.89
N LEU A 19 -2.03 -5.41 -5.02
CA LEU A 19 -3.21 -6.21 -5.34
C LEU A 19 -4.38 -5.30 -5.75
N LEU A 20 -4.63 -4.23 -4.99
CA LEU A 20 -5.67 -3.25 -5.30
C LEU A 20 -5.45 -2.65 -6.70
N CYS A 21 -4.23 -2.20 -7.05
CA CYS A 21 -3.96 -1.74 -8.42
C CYS A 21 -4.22 -2.82 -9.48
N SER A 22 -3.85 -4.08 -9.21
CA SER A 22 -4.12 -5.17 -10.13
C SER A 22 -5.62 -5.39 -10.34
N LEU A 23 -6.43 -5.31 -9.28
CA LEU A 23 -7.88 -5.45 -9.35
C LEU A 23 -8.53 -4.30 -10.11
N LEU A 24 -8.12 -3.05 -9.84
CA LEU A 24 -8.62 -1.88 -10.56
C LEU A 24 -8.32 -1.94 -12.07
N ASN A 25 -7.16 -2.51 -12.45
CA ASN A 25 -6.86 -2.72 -13.87
C ASN A 25 -7.70 -3.81 -14.54
N LYS A 26 -8.52 -4.57 -13.81
CA LYS A 26 -9.52 -5.47 -14.41
C LYS A 26 -10.82 -4.77 -14.74
N LEU A 27 -11.07 -3.61 -14.12
CA LEU A 27 -12.30 -2.85 -14.35
C LEU A 27 -12.29 -2.22 -15.76
N PRO A 28 -13.48 -2.07 -16.36
CA PRO A 28 -13.63 -1.25 -17.55
C PRO A 28 -13.30 0.21 -17.22
N ASP A 29 -12.80 0.93 -18.23
CA ASP A 29 -12.60 2.39 -18.16
C ASP A 29 -11.79 2.87 -16.93
N THR A 30 -10.85 2.05 -16.48
CA THR A 30 -10.00 2.31 -15.31
C THR A 30 -8.57 1.88 -15.59
N VAL A 31 -7.62 2.74 -15.25
CA VAL A 31 -6.18 2.48 -15.29
C VAL A 31 -5.60 2.78 -13.91
N ALA A 32 -4.92 1.80 -13.31
CA ALA A 32 -4.29 1.97 -12.01
C ALA A 32 -2.78 1.75 -12.09
N LEU A 33 -1.99 2.79 -11.86
CA LEU A 33 -0.53 2.77 -12.00
C LEU A 33 0.16 2.45 -10.68
N HIS A 34 1.22 1.64 -10.75
CA HIS A 34 2.01 1.23 -9.60
C HIS A 34 3.29 2.06 -9.50
N GLU A 35 3.32 2.96 -8.52
CA GLU A 35 4.47 3.81 -8.20
C GLU A 35 5.14 4.43 -9.45
N PRO A 36 4.38 5.13 -10.31
CA PRO A 36 4.87 5.53 -11.62
C PRO A 36 5.79 6.77 -11.59
N MET A 37 5.70 7.56 -10.53
CA MET A 37 6.44 8.82 -10.36
C MET A 37 7.74 8.62 -9.61
N ASN A 38 8.72 9.50 -9.83
CA ASN A 38 9.88 9.60 -8.96
C ASN A 38 9.50 10.35 -7.68
N VAL A 39 9.33 9.62 -6.59
CA VAL A 39 8.87 10.21 -5.31
C VAL A 39 9.88 11.16 -4.67
N TRP A 40 11.16 11.09 -5.06
CA TRP A 40 12.19 11.98 -4.55
C TRP A 40 12.01 13.42 -5.03
N ASP A 41 11.35 13.64 -6.17
CA ASP A 41 11.06 14.99 -6.66
C ASP A 41 10.12 15.76 -5.70
N PHE A 42 9.35 15.03 -4.88
CA PHE A 42 8.50 15.65 -3.86
C PHE A 42 9.29 16.31 -2.73
N SER A 43 10.52 15.85 -2.43
CA SER A 43 11.34 16.49 -1.39
C SER A 43 11.98 17.80 -1.84
N GLU A 44 11.99 18.04 -3.15
CA GLU A 44 12.50 19.27 -3.75
C GLU A 44 11.37 20.31 -3.94
N CYS A 45 10.12 19.92 -3.70
CA CYS A 45 8.98 20.82 -3.75
C CYS A 45 9.01 21.76 -2.53
N ARG A 46 8.74 23.06 -2.76
CA ARG A 46 8.77 24.07 -1.69
C ARG A 46 7.73 23.80 -0.59
N ASP A 47 6.58 23.24 -0.97
CA ASP A 47 5.42 23.01 -0.12
C ASP A 47 4.52 21.90 -0.71
N GLY A 48 3.46 21.54 0.01
CA GLY A 48 2.52 20.50 -0.43
C GLY A 48 1.70 20.89 -1.67
N ASP A 49 1.48 22.18 -1.93
CA ASP A 49 0.75 22.65 -3.11
C ASP A 49 1.60 22.44 -4.37
N ALA A 50 2.91 22.70 -4.30
CA ALA A 50 3.85 22.39 -5.37
C ALA A 50 3.90 20.88 -5.67
N ALA A 51 3.92 20.03 -4.63
CA ALA A 51 3.85 18.58 -4.80
C ALA A 51 2.52 18.12 -5.43
N THR A 52 1.40 18.77 -5.04
CA THR A 52 0.08 18.52 -5.63
C THR A 52 0.07 18.87 -7.12
N ALA A 53 0.56 20.05 -7.49
CA ALA A 53 0.67 20.48 -8.89
C ALA A 53 1.53 19.53 -9.73
N LEU A 54 2.61 18.98 -9.15
CA LEU A 54 3.44 17.97 -9.80
C LEU A 54 2.66 16.68 -10.09
N ILE A 55 1.77 16.26 -9.17
CA ILE A 55 0.89 15.09 -9.37
C ILE A 55 -0.20 15.39 -10.40
N GLU A 56 -0.80 16.59 -10.39
CA GLU A 56 -1.80 17.00 -11.39
C GLU A 56 -1.22 16.98 -12.80
N ASN A 57 -0.02 17.57 -12.98
CA ASN A 57 0.70 17.56 -14.25
C ASN A 57 1.02 16.13 -14.69
N PHE A 58 1.48 15.27 -13.77
CA PHE A 58 1.71 13.86 -14.08
C PHE A 58 0.42 13.17 -14.56
N CYS A 59 -0.72 13.41 -13.91
CA CYS A 59 -2.00 12.84 -14.31
C CYS A 59 -2.43 13.32 -15.70
N ALA A 60 -2.28 14.62 -15.99
CA ALA A 60 -2.62 15.20 -17.28
C ALA A 60 -1.80 14.60 -18.43
N GLU A 61 -0.47 14.54 -18.26
CA GLU A 61 0.44 13.94 -19.26
C GLU A 61 0.18 12.44 -19.44
N THR A 62 -0.11 11.73 -18.35
CA THR A 62 -0.45 10.30 -18.40
C THR A 62 -1.72 10.05 -19.19
N ARG A 63 -2.78 10.86 -18.99
CA ARG A 63 -4.03 10.77 -19.75
C ARG A 63 -3.79 11.01 -21.23
N LYS A 64 -3.02 12.05 -21.56
CA LYS A 64 -2.63 12.35 -22.93
C LYS A 64 -1.92 11.16 -23.58
N SER A 65 -0.89 10.62 -22.93
CA SER A 65 -0.16 9.45 -23.42
C SER A 65 -1.05 8.21 -23.62
N LEU A 66 -1.99 7.96 -22.70
CA LEU A 66 -2.92 6.84 -22.82
C LEU A 66 -3.89 7.00 -24.01
N HIS A 67 -4.38 8.21 -24.27
CA HIS A 67 -5.25 8.48 -25.41
C HIS A 67 -4.52 8.51 -26.75
N GLU A 68 -3.33 9.12 -26.81
CA GLU A 68 -2.58 9.30 -28.05
C GLU A 68 -1.74 8.06 -28.42
N HIS A 69 -1.29 7.29 -27.44
CA HIS A 69 -0.31 6.24 -27.64
C HIS A 69 -0.64 4.90 -26.98
N GLY A 70 -1.68 4.82 -26.14
CA GLY A 70 -2.09 3.57 -25.49
C GLY A 70 -1.12 3.04 -24.44
N PHE A 71 -0.22 3.87 -23.91
CA PHE A 71 0.71 3.45 -22.84
C PHE A 71 0.85 4.50 -21.73
N ALA A 72 1.28 4.02 -20.55
CA ALA A 72 1.70 4.85 -19.42
C ALA A 72 3.02 4.36 -18.84
N VAL A 73 3.72 5.21 -18.09
CA VAL A 73 4.90 4.81 -17.33
C VAL A 73 4.46 4.29 -15.96
N SER A 74 4.96 3.12 -15.54
CA SER A 74 4.65 2.50 -14.25
C SER A 74 5.73 1.51 -13.84
N LYS A 75 5.82 1.15 -12.56
CA LYS A 75 6.51 -0.07 -12.17
C LYS A 75 5.72 -1.29 -12.65
N HIS A 76 6.40 -2.26 -13.22
CA HIS A 76 5.79 -3.45 -13.81
C HIS A 76 6.69 -4.69 -13.69
N VAL A 77 6.12 -5.85 -14.04
CA VAL A 77 6.84 -7.10 -14.29
C VAL A 77 6.51 -7.51 -15.71
N ARG A 78 7.49 -7.43 -16.64
CA ARG A 78 7.29 -7.79 -18.05
C ARG A 78 6.12 -7.04 -18.72
N GLY A 79 6.08 -5.72 -18.53
CA GLY A 79 5.06 -4.84 -19.10
C GLY A 79 3.67 -4.92 -18.46
N LYS A 80 3.47 -5.73 -17.41
CA LYS A 80 2.19 -5.84 -16.68
C LYS A 80 2.32 -5.36 -15.24
N ILE A 81 1.27 -4.71 -14.75
CA ILE A 81 1.20 -4.28 -13.34
C ILE A 81 0.98 -5.54 -12.49
N PRO A 82 1.92 -5.89 -11.58
CA PRO A 82 1.82 -7.11 -10.80
C PRO A 82 0.71 -7.01 -9.76
N ASP A 83 0.27 -8.15 -9.25
CA ASP A 83 -0.60 -8.29 -8.07
C ASP A 83 0.22 -8.35 -6.76
N ASN A 84 1.50 -8.72 -6.85
CA ASN A 84 2.46 -8.75 -5.75
C ASN A 84 3.90 -8.48 -6.24
N VAL A 85 4.63 -7.59 -5.56
CA VAL A 85 6.01 -7.21 -5.90
C VAL A 85 7.09 -8.13 -5.32
N ALA A 86 6.76 -8.88 -4.27
CA ALA A 86 7.67 -9.82 -3.64
C ALA A 86 7.51 -11.18 -4.34
N ALA A 87 8.58 -11.69 -4.94
CA ALA A 87 8.56 -12.99 -5.58
C ALA A 87 8.21 -14.10 -4.57
N ASP A 88 7.56 -15.16 -5.05
CA ASP A 88 7.41 -16.41 -4.28
C ASP A 88 8.66 -17.30 -4.37
N GLN A 89 9.73 -16.78 -4.96
CA GLN A 89 11.07 -17.37 -4.97
C GLN A 89 11.98 -16.64 -3.98
N VAL A 90 12.72 -17.42 -3.21
CA VAL A 90 13.76 -16.95 -2.30
C VAL A 90 15.13 -17.02 -2.97
N ASN A 91 16.04 -16.13 -2.61
CA ASN A 91 17.45 -16.25 -2.96
C ASN A 91 18.12 -17.38 -2.14
N ARG A 92 19.41 -17.65 -2.39
CA ARG A 92 20.18 -18.66 -1.64
C ARG A 92 20.21 -18.42 -0.12
N ALA A 93 19.95 -17.20 0.32
CA ALA A 93 19.86 -16.81 1.73
C ALA A 93 18.43 -16.84 2.29
N GLY A 94 17.48 -17.49 1.60
CA GLY A 94 16.09 -17.61 2.06
C GLY A 94 15.26 -16.33 1.97
N THR A 95 15.78 -15.27 1.35
CA THR A 95 15.10 -13.97 1.25
C THR A 95 14.32 -13.82 -0.05
N ARG A 96 13.10 -13.29 0.01
CA ARG A 96 12.27 -13.06 -1.18
C ARG A 96 12.83 -11.96 -2.08
N LEU A 97 12.91 -12.22 -3.38
CA LEU A 97 13.45 -11.29 -4.39
C LEU A 97 12.45 -10.19 -4.78
N ARG A 98 12.97 -9.00 -5.14
CA ARG A 98 12.22 -7.93 -5.82
C ARG A 98 12.24 -8.16 -7.33
N ARG A 99 11.09 -8.04 -8.00
CA ARG A 99 10.95 -8.34 -9.44
C ARG A 99 10.47 -7.19 -10.32
N THR A 100 10.38 -5.98 -9.79
CA THR A 100 9.82 -4.84 -10.53
C THR A 100 10.89 -4.03 -11.25
N GLU A 101 10.57 -3.65 -12.48
CA GLU A 101 11.27 -2.65 -13.29
C GLU A 101 10.36 -1.43 -13.50
N HIS A 102 10.91 -0.29 -13.93
CA HIS A 102 10.15 0.93 -14.22
C HIS A 102 10.23 1.20 -15.73
N GLY A 103 9.07 1.39 -16.36
CA GLY A 103 9.00 1.47 -17.82
C GLY A 103 7.59 1.61 -18.35
N ARG A 104 7.46 1.42 -19.67
CA ARG A 104 6.18 1.53 -20.39
C ARG A 104 5.31 0.30 -20.12
N VAL A 105 4.05 0.56 -19.77
CA VAL A 105 2.96 -0.41 -19.66
C VAL A 105 1.93 -0.09 -20.73
N VAL A 106 1.69 -1.03 -21.63
CA VAL A 106 0.64 -0.91 -22.65
C VAL A 106 -0.71 -1.17 -21.99
N VAL A 107 -1.68 -0.31 -22.27
CA VAL A 107 -3.05 -0.42 -21.80
C VAL A 107 -3.93 -0.84 -22.96
N ASP A 108 -4.23 -2.13 -23.02
CA ASP A 108 -5.02 -2.76 -24.07
C ASP A 108 -6.50 -2.87 -23.66
N LYS A 109 -7.12 -1.71 -23.44
CA LYS A 109 -8.57 -1.58 -23.20
C LYS A 109 -9.07 -0.23 -23.71
N PRO A 110 -10.34 -0.12 -24.16
CA PRO A 110 -10.90 1.18 -24.52
C PRO A 110 -11.00 2.08 -23.29
N LEU A 111 -10.60 3.34 -23.46
CA LEU A 111 -10.67 4.38 -22.43
C LEU A 111 -11.51 5.55 -22.94
N SER A 112 -12.55 5.90 -22.19
CA SER A 112 -13.32 7.13 -22.38
C SER A 112 -12.46 8.34 -22.02
N GLN A 113 -12.85 9.55 -22.46
CA GLN A 113 -12.13 10.79 -22.09
C GLN A 113 -12.06 11.02 -20.56
N ASN A 114 -13.00 10.43 -19.80
CA ASN A 114 -13.14 10.61 -18.36
C ASN A 114 -12.83 9.33 -17.57
N PHE A 115 -12.09 8.39 -18.15
CA PHE A 115 -11.69 7.14 -17.50
C PHE A 115 -11.08 7.41 -16.11
N THR A 116 -11.21 6.46 -15.18
CA THR A 116 -10.59 6.60 -13.86
C THR A 116 -9.10 6.35 -13.95
N LEU A 117 -8.27 7.35 -13.62
CA LEU A 117 -6.83 7.19 -13.47
C LEU A 117 -6.48 7.11 -11.99
N ALA A 118 -6.06 5.93 -11.54
CA ALA A 118 -5.59 5.72 -10.17
C ALA A 118 -4.06 5.66 -10.13
N VAL A 119 -3.43 6.41 -9.22
CA VAL A 119 -1.97 6.43 -9.04
C VAL A 119 -1.65 5.97 -7.64
N LYS A 120 -0.73 5.00 -7.50
CA LYS A 120 -0.36 4.45 -6.19
C LYS A 120 1.05 4.81 -5.78
N HIS A 121 1.22 5.45 -4.62
CA HIS A 121 2.50 5.61 -3.92
C HIS A 121 2.32 5.50 -2.40
N PRO A 122 2.57 4.33 -1.78
CA PRO A 122 2.18 4.08 -0.39
C PRO A 122 2.80 5.06 0.63
N VAL A 123 4.12 5.28 0.56
CA VAL A 123 4.81 6.09 1.58
C VAL A 123 4.64 7.58 1.30
N ALA A 124 4.97 8.01 0.08
CA ALA A 124 4.97 9.43 -0.28
C ALA A 124 3.57 10.06 -0.18
N PHE A 125 2.52 9.37 -0.64
CA PHE A 125 1.17 9.90 -0.54
C PHE A 125 0.65 9.89 0.91
N SER A 126 1.10 8.98 1.77
CA SER A 126 0.79 9.04 3.21
C SER A 126 1.43 10.25 3.89
N ALA A 127 2.69 10.56 3.54
CA ALA A 127 3.39 11.73 4.07
C ALA A 127 2.69 13.03 3.63
N LEU A 128 2.28 13.12 2.37
CA LEU A 128 1.64 14.32 1.80
C LEU A 128 0.11 14.36 2.00
N LEU A 129 -0.47 13.41 2.72
CA LEU A 129 -1.91 13.13 2.69
C LEU A 129 -2.78 14.32 3.08
N GLU A 130 -2.35 15.13 4.04
CA GLU A 130 -3.04 16.35 4.46
C GLU A 130 -3.37 17.30 3.31
N THR A 131 -2.43 17.47 2.38
CA THR A 131 -2.63 18.34 1.22
C THR A 131 -3.34 17.59 0.09
N LEU A 132 -2.94 16.34 -0.16
CA LEU A 132 -3.50 15.56 -1.26
C LEU A 132 -4.99 15.28 -1.10
N ALA A 133 -5.46 15.00 0.12
CA ALA A 133 -6.87 14.72 0.39
C ALA A 133 -7.79 15.93 0.17
N LYS A 134 -7.24 17.15 0.07
CA LYS A 134 -8.01 18.38 -0.25
C LYS A 134 -8.25 18.54 -1.75
N ARG A 135 -7.53 17.79 -2.60
CA ARG A 135 -7.47 17.98 -4.06
C ARG A 135 -7.81 16.73 -4.85
N PHE A 136 -7.58 15.56 -4.27
CA PHE A 136 -7.81 14.26 -4.89
C PHE A 136 -8.68 13.37 -4.03
N ASP A 137 -9.44 12.48 -4.69
CA ASP A 137 -9.98 11.29 -4.05
C ASP A 137 -8.81 10.41 -3.59
N CYS A 138 -8.54 10.39 -2.28
CA CYS A 138 -7.50 9.57 -1.68
C CYS A 138 -8.11 8.35 -1.01
N TYR A 139 -7.59 7.15 -1.31
CA TYR A 139 -7.97 5.92 -0.63
C TYR A 139 -6.75 5.23 -0.02
N ALA A 140 -6.87 4.77 1.22
CA ALA A 140 -5.84 3.94 1.86
C ALA A 140 -6.29 2.49 1.94
N ILE A 141 -5.34 1.58 1.74
CA ILE A 141 -5.52 0.17 2.13
C ILE A 141 -4.59 -0.17 3.30
N ILE A 142 -5.21 -0.74 4.34
CA ILE A 142 -4.53 -1.24 5.53
C ILE A 142 -4.69 -2.75 5.63
N ARG A 143 -3.93 -3.37 6.52
CA ARG A 143 -3.89 -4.81 6.72
C ARG A 143 -3.60 -5.11 8.18
N ASN A 144 -4.01 -6.29 8.65
CA ASN A 144 -3.76 -6.72 10.02
C ASN A 144 -2.34 -6.32 10.46
N PRO A 145 -2.20 -5.58 11.58
CA PRO A 145 -0.95 -4.91 11.94
C PRO A 145 0.17 -5.91 12.16
N LEU A 146 -0.12 -7.07 12.78
CA LEU A 146 0.85 -8.14 12.96
C LEU A 146 1.29 -8.75 11.62
N ALA A 147 0.35 -9.03 10.70
CA ALA A 147 0.68 -9.54 9.37
C ALA A 147 1.51 -8.54 8.53
N THR A 148 1.30 -7.24 8.73
CA THR A 148 2.06 -6.17 8.07
C THR A 148 3.51 -6.15 8.56
N LEU A 149 3.73 -6.12 9.89
CA LEU A 149 5.07 -6.18 10.48
C LEU A 149 5.80 -7.48 10.13
N ALA A 150 5.11 -8.61 10.17
CA ALA A 150 5.66 -9.89 9.74
C ALA A 150 6.11 -9.85 8.26
N SER A 151 5.30 -9.21 7.40
CA SER A 151 5.66 -9.03 6.00
C SER A 151 6.89 -8.16 5.82
N TRP A 152 7.05 -7.07 6.57
CA TRP A 152 8.25 -6.23 6.47
C TRP A 152 9.50 -7.02 6.83
N ASN A 153 9.44 -7.77 7.92
CA ASN A 153 10.56 -8.55 8.40
C ASN A 153 10.96 -9.72 7.48
N SER A 154 10.06 -10.19 6.61
CA SER A 154 10.35 -11.22 5.60
C SER A 154 11.14 -10.73 4.37
N LEU A 155 11.38 -9.41 4.25
CA LEU A 155 11.97 -8.78 3.06
C LEU A 155 13.27 -8.03 3.41
N ALA A 156 14.43 -8.64 3.20
CA ALA A 156 15.72 -8.03 3.58
C ALA A 156 16.06 -6.73 2.82
N TRP A 157 15.44 -6.49 1.67
CA TRP A 157 15.65 -5.28 0.87
C TRP A 157 14.71 -4.12 1.23
N LEU A 158 13.75 -4.33 2.12
CA LEU A 158 12.77 -3.32 2.49
C LEU A 158 13.26 -2.55 3.73
N PRO A 159 13.54 -1.23 3.65
CA PRO A 159 14.06 -0.45 4.79
C PRO A 159 13.18 -0.50 6.04
N LEU A 160 11.89 -0.76 5.86
CA LEU A 160 10.93 -0.91 6.96
C LEU A 160 11.30 -2.09 7.87
N LYS A 161 11.97 -3.13 7.37
CA LYS A 161 12.49 -4.22 8.22
C LYS A 161 13.43 -3.71 9.31
N ASP A 162 14.16 -2.63 9.03
CA ASP A 162 15.11 -2.04 9.97
C ASP A 162 14.51 -0.84 10.70
N GLY A 163 13.23 -0.55 10.50
CA GLY A 163 12.56 0.60 11.12
C GLY A 163 12.87 1.93 10.44
N HIS A 164 13.07 1.92 9.12
CA HIS A 164 13.26 3.12 8.31
C HIS A 164 12.22 3.24 7.20
N SER A 165 11.87 4.49 6.87
CA SER A 165 10.97 4.85 5.79
C SER A 165 11.59 6.03 5.02
N PRO A 166 12.60 5.81 4.14
CA PRO A 166 13.48 6.88 3.69
C PRO A 166 12.78 8.11 3.07
N ILE A 167 11.84 7.89 2.16
CA ILE A 167 11.06 9.01 1.59
C ILE A 167 10.05 9.58 2.60
N GLY A 168 9.54 8.78 3.52
CA GLY A 168 8.70 9.25 4.62
C GLY A 168 9.47 10.18 5.56
N GLU A 169 10.65 9.77 6.00
CA GLU A 169 11.58 10.57 6.82
C GLU A 169 11.98 11.87 6.11
N LYS A 170 12.17 11.82 4.79
CA LYS A 170 12.50 13.01 4.01
C LYS A 170 11.34 14.01 3.90
N LEU A 171 10.09 13.53 3.84
CA LEU A 171 8.90 14.36 3.69
C LEU A 171 8.23 14.75 5.02
N ASP A 172 8.55 14.05 6.11
CA ASP A 172 8.01 14.26 7.45
C ASP A 172 9.16 14.31 8.46
N VAL A 173 9.51 15.55 8.85
CA VAL A 173 10.63 15.82 9.78
C VAL A 173 10.39 15.26 11.19
N ASP A 174 9.13 15.16 11.61
CA ASP A 174 8.79 14.64 12.94
C ASP A 174 8.94 13.11 12.97
N LEU A 175 8.53 12.44 11.88
CA LEU A 175 8.85 11.03 11.66
C LEU A 175 10.36 10.79 11.71
N ALA A 176 11.14 11.55 10.93
CA ALA A 176 12.60 11.40 10.92
C ALA A 176 13.23 11.60 12.30
N ARG A 177 12.81 12.64 13.03
CA ARG A 177 13.32 12.93 14.38
C ARG A 177 13.00 11.80 15.34
N HIS A 178 11.77 11.29 15.31
CA HIS A 178 11.38 10.18 16.19
C HIS A 178 12.21 8.93 15.89
N LEU A 179 12.32 8.53 14.62
CA LEU A 179 13.08 7.34 14.23
C LEU A 179 14.57 7.46 14.52
N ALA A 180 15.16 8.65 14.41
CA ALA A 180 16.55 8.87 14.79
C ALA A 180 16.79 8.73 16.31
N SER A 181 15.78 9.04 17.12
CA SER A 181 15.86 8.97 18.59
C SER A 181 15.50 7.61 19.19
N THR A 182 14.97 6.67 18.39
CA THR A 182 14.48 5.36 18.86
C THR A 182 15.48 4.26 18.46
N PRO A 183 16.25 3.68 19.40
CA PRO A 183 17.30 2.70 19.06
C PRO A 183 16.77 1.33 18.64
N ASP A 184 15.62 0.91 19.18
CA ASP A 184 15.03 -0.39 18.88
C ASP A 184 14.33 -0.36 17.51
N SER A 185 14.79 -1.20 16.58
CA SER A 185 14.24 -1.28 15.22
C SER A 185 12.80 -1.78 15.16
N ILE A 186 12.36 -2.61 16.10
CA ILE A 186 10.98 -3.07 16.22
C ILE A 186 10.09 -1.95 16.73
N GLU A 187 10.56 -1.16 17.69
CA GLU A 187 9.82 0.02 18.15
C GLU A 187 9.67 1.05 17.02
N ARG A 188 10.73 1.27 16.22
CA ARG A 188 10.65 2.09 15.02
C ARG A 188 9.64 1.56 14.01
N GLN A 189 9.60 0.26 13.78
CA GLN A 189 8.61 -0.36 12.89
C GLN A 189 7.17 -0.13 13.36
N ILE A 190 6.90 -0.37 14.64
CA ILE A 190 5.56 -0.15 15.20
C ILE A 190 5.20 1.33 15.10
N TYR A 191 6.14 2.24 15.41
CA TYR A 191 5.90 3.68 15.25
C TYR A 191 5.60 4.07 13.80
N ILE A 192 6.34 3.54 12.81
CA ILE A 192 6.04 3.81 11.39
C ILE A 192 4.64 3.31 11.02
N LEU A 193 4.24 2.14 11.52
CA LEU A 193 2.89 1.61 11.29
C LEU A 193 1.81 2.52 11.91
N GLU A 194 2.02 2.97 13.16
CA GLU A 194 1.15 3.92 13.84
C GLU A 194 1.10 5.27 13.13
N TRP A 195 2.23 5.75 12.61
CA TRP A 195 2.33 6.97 11.81
C TRP A 195 1.40 6.89 10.59
N PHE A 196 1.44 5.81 9.81
CA PHE A 196 0.51 5.64 8.69
C PHE A 196 -0.95 5.75 9.13
N TYR A 197 -1.32 5.04 10.19
CA TYR A 197 -2.69 5.00 10.69
C TYR A 197 -3.15 6.35 11.23
N GLU A 198 -2.28 7.10 11.88
CA GLU A 198 -2.59 8.45 12.33
C GLU A 198 -2.80 9.40 11.14
N ARG A 199 -1.98 9.31 10.09
CA ARG A 199 -2.19 10.07 8.85
C ARG A 199 -3.56 9.73 8.25
N PHE A 200 -3.90 8.44 8.15
CA PHE A 200 -5.18 8.02 7.58
C PHE A 200 -6.37 8.51 8.40
N ARG A 201 -6.33 8.32 9.72
CA ARG A 201 -7.38 8.75 10.64
C ARG A 201 -7.63 10.26 10.58
N ARG A 202 -6.56 11.05 10.46
CA ARG A 202 -6.62 12.50 10.53
C ARG A 202 -7.05 13.15 9.21
N PHE A 203 -6.66 12.57 8.07
CA PHE A 203 -6.77 13.26 6.77
C PHE A 203 -7.66 12.56 5.75
N LEU A 204 -8.01 11.29 5.93
CA LEU A 204 -8.97 10.64 5.03
C LEU A 204 -10.41 10.88 5.50
N PRO A 205 -11.34 11.08 4.56
CA PRO A 205 -12.75 11.10 4.90
C PRO A 205 -13.23 9.72 5.36
N GLU A 206 -14.36 9.71 6.07
CA GLU A 206 -15.03 8.47 6.44
C GLU A 206 -15.32 7.62 5.20
N GLY A 207 -15.12 6.33 5.31
CA GLY A 207 -15.29 5.39 4.20
C GLY A 207 -14.07 5.25 3.30
N ALA A 208 -13.11 6.18 3.22
CA ALA A 208 -11.98 6.13 2.28
C ALA A 208 -10.86 5.12 2.62
N LEU A 209 -11.16 4.14 3.47
CA LEU A 209 -10.22 3.15 3.96
C LEU A 209 -10.72 1.74 3.63
N ILE A 210 -9.82 0.94 3.07
CA ILE A 210 -10.05 -0.45 2.67
C ILE A 210 -9.24 -1.35 3.61
N LYS A 211 -9.87 -2.35 4.20
CA LYS A 211 -9.13 -3.43 4.87
C LYS A 211 -8.80 -4.53 3.87
N TYR A 212 -7.54 -4.98 3.88
CA TYR A 212 -7.08 -6.10 3.08
C TYR A 212 -7.92 -7.36 3.30
N GLU A 213 -8.31 -7.60 4.55
CA GLU A 213 -9.11 -8.75 4.93
C GLU A 213 -10.48 -8.74 4.25
N ASP A 214 -11.16 -7.58 4.25
CA ASP A 214 -12.46 -7.40 3.59
C ASP A 214 -12.33 -7.51 2.07
N LEU A 215 -11.26 -6.95 1.50
CA LEU A 215 -10.95 -7.06 0.07
C LEU A 215 -10.76 -8.52 -0.36
N VAL A 216 -10.07 -9.32 0.44
CA VAL A 216 -9.86 -10.75 0.15
C VAL A 216 -11.14 -11.55 0.36
N ALA A 217 -11.84 -11.35 1.48
CA ALA A 217 -13.05 -12.09 1.81
C ALA A 217 -14.17 -11.86 0.78
N SER A 218 -14.29 -10.63 0.29
CA SER A 218 -15.24 -10.23 -0.76
C SER A 218 -14.81 -10.62 -2.17
N ARG A 219 -13.64 -11.25 -2.34
CA ARG A 219 -13.07 -11.60 -3.66
C ARG A 219 -12.91 -10.40 -4.59
N GLY A 220 -12.69 -9.21 -4.03
CA GLY A 220 -12.54 -7.95 -4.75
C GLY A 220 -13.78 -7.06 -4.78
N SER A 221 -14.98 -7.61 -4.54
CA SER A 221 -16.24 -6.84 -4.63
C SER A 221 -16.37 -5.71 -3.61
N GLU A 222 -15.60 -5.75 -2.51
CA GLU A 222 -15.49 -4.66 -1.53
C GLU A 222 -15.07 -3.33 -2.18
N LEU A 223 -14.31 -3.36 -3.28
CA LEU A 223 -13.95 -2.16 -4.04
C LEU A 223 -15.16 -1.45 -4.67
N GLY A 224 -16.30 -2.13 -4.78
CA GLY A 224 -17.57 -1.59 -5.30
C GLY A 224 -18.03 -0.33 -4.55
N LYS A 225 -17.66 -0.20 -3.27
CA LYS A 225 -17.92 0.98 -2.43
C LYS A 225 -17.23 2.26 -2.95
N PHE A 226 -16.18 2.11 -3.76
CA PHE A 226 -15.32 3.19 -4.27
C PHE A 226 -15.34 3.30 -5.79
N PHE A 227 -15.46 2.15 -6.44
CA PHE A 227 -15.43 1.97 -7.88
C PHE A 227 -16.63 1.09 -8.24
N PRO A 228 -17.77 1.65 -8.66
CA PRO A 228 -19.02 0.88 -8.84
C PRO A 228 -18.87 -0.37 -9.70
N ALA A 229 -18.07 -0.31 -10.77
CA ALA A 229 -17.80 -1.47 -11.64
C ALA A 229 -17.11 -2.65 -10.94
N ALA A 230 -16.53 -2.42 -9.75
CA ALA A 230 -15.88 -3.46 -8.98
C ALA A 230 -16.84 -4.32 -8.15
N ALA A 231 -18.12 -3.94 -8.02
CA ALA A 231 -19.11 -4.72 -7.28
C ALA A 231 -19.26 -6.16 -7.82
N GLU A 232 -19.00 -6.34 -9.13
CA GLU A 232 -19.07 -7.62 -9.83
C GLU A 232 -17.73 -8.39 -9.85
N LEU A 233 -16.68 -7.91 -9.16
CA LEU A 233 -15.41 -8.65 -9.09
C LEU A 233 -15.56 -9.93 -8.27
N GLU A 234 -15.10 -11.04 -8.83
CA GLU A 234 -15.16 -12.35 -8.20
C GLU A 234 -13.84 -13.13 -8.32
N GLU A 235 -12.76 -12.53 -7.85
CA GLU A 235 -11.41 -13.04 -8.02
C GLU A 235 -11.06 -14.20 -7.09
N ASN A 236 -10.14 -15.07 -7.51
CA ASN A 236 -9.61 -16.12 -6.64
C ASN A 236 -8.52 -15.52 -5.72
N LEU A 237 -8.96 -14.95 -4.60
CA LEU A 237 -8.09 -14.32 -3.61
C LEU A 237 -7.96 -15.21 -2.37
N SER A 238 -6.75 -15.30 -1.84
CA SER A 238 -6.47 -15.97 -0.59
C SER A 238 -5.70 -15.05 0.35
N SER A 239 -6.00 -15.15 1.65
CA SER A 239 -5.35 -14.33 2.65
C SER A 239 -3.88 -14.69 2.74
N LYS A 240 -3.02 -13.67 2.71
CA LYS A 240 -1.58 -13.83 2.89
C LYS A 240 -1.15 -13.53 4.33
N ASN A 241 -2.08 -13.40 5.29
CA ASN A 241 -1.78 -12.97 6.67
C ASN A 241 -0.88 -13.95 7.43
N LEU A 242 -0.95 -15.23 7.10
CA LEU A 242 -0.06 -16.28 7.61
C LEU A 242 0.86 -16.82 6.52
N ASN A 243 1.40 -15.95 5.67
CA ASN A 243 2.30 -16.38 4.61
C ASN A 243 3.42 -17.29 5.14
N LYS A 244 3.68 -18.41 4.46
CA LYS A 244 4.67 -19.43 4.87
C LYS A 244 6.10 -18.90 5.05
N TYR A 245 6.42 -17.74 4.48
CA TYR A 245 7.73 -17.10 4.61
C TYR A 245 7.85 -16.19 5.85
N TYR A 246 6.81 -16.08 6.67
CA TYR A 246 6.86 -15.29 7.90
C TYR A 246 7.43 -16.12 9.05
N ASP A 247 8.42 -15.56 9.74
CA ASP A 247 9.00 -16.16 10.94
C ASP A 247 7.96 -16.14 12.08
N ARG A 248 7.54 -17.33 12.51
CA ARG A 248 6.50 -17.52 13.53
C ARG A 248 6.95 -17.08 14.92
N ALA A 249 8.21 -17.30 15.27
CA ALA A 249 8.76 -16.87 16.57
C ALA A 249 8.82 -15.33 16.62
N LEU A 250 9.24 -14.70 15.52
CA LEU A 250 9.20 -13.24 15.40
C LEU A 250 7.76 -12.72 15.46
N MET A 251 6.80 -13.36 14.78
CA MET A 251 5.38 -12.98 14.85
C MET A 251 4.85 -13.02 16.29
N ALA A 252 5.19 -14.04 17.08
CA ALA A 252 4.79 -14.11 18.48
C ALA A 252 5.31 -12.89 19.27
N GLY A 253 6.61 -12.57 19.15
CA GLY A 253 7.20 -11.42 19.82
C GLY A 253 6.63 -10.07 19.37
N LEU A 254 6.38 -9.90 18.06
CA LEU A 254 5.73 -8.71 17.51
C LEU A 254 4.31 -8.54 18.05
N GLY A 255 3.54 -9.62 18.10
CA GLY A 255 2.16 -9.60 18.57
C GLY A 255 2.06 -9.25 20.06
N GLU A 256 2.94 -9.82 20.90
CA GLU A 256 3.01 -9.44 22.32
C GLU A 256 3.33 -7.96 22.51
N ARG A 257 4.27 -7.41 21.74
CA ARG A 257 4.61 -5.98 21.79
C ARG A 257 3.44 -5.12 21.34
N LEU A 258 2.74 -5.49 20.27
CA LEU A 258 1.54 -4.77 19.82
C LEU A 258 0.48 -4.76 20.93
N LEU A 259 0.10 -5.91 21.48
CA LEU A 259 -1.02 -6.03 22.43
C LEU A 259 -0.82 -5.25 23.74
N LYS A 260 0.44 -5.06 24.16
CA LYS A 260 0.82 -4.28 25.35
C LYS A 260 0.73 -2.76 25.15
N ARG A 261 0.47 -2.29 23.93
CA ARG A 261 0.44 -0.86 23.60
C ARG A 261 -0.98 -0.36 23.43
N ASP A 262 -1.13 0.94 23.62
CA ASP A 262 -2.22 1.74 23.09
C ASP A 262 -1.70 2.51 21.87
N GLY A 263 -2.59 2.94 20.97
CA GLY A 263 -2.18 3.72 19.81
C GLY A 263 -3.18 3.74 18.66
N PRO A 264 -2.87 4.48 17.58
CA PRO A 264 -3.75 4.67 16.43
C PRO A 264 -4.18 3.39 15.72
N ILE A 265 -3.42 2.30 15.86
CA ILE A 265 -3.75 0.96 15.35
C ILE A 265 -5.14 0.50 15.79
N TRP A 266 -5.51 0.80 17.04
CA TRP A 266 -6.76 0.32 17.63
C TRP A 266 -8.00 1.06 17.15
N ASN A 267 -7.84 2.15 16.38
CA ASN A 267 -8.95 2.82 15.71
C ASN A 267 -9.47 2.03 14.50
N PHE A 268 -8.63 1.13 13.96
CA PHE A 268 -8.95 0.38 12.73
C PHE A 268 -9.03 -1.12 12.94
N TYR A 269 -8.26 -1.65 13.90
CA TYR A 269 -8.28 -3.05 14.30
C TYR A 269 -8.60 -3.17 15.78
N SER A 270 -9.16 -4.29 16.19
CA SER A 270 -9.29 -4.66 17.59
C SER A 270 -8.05 -5.45 18.05
N LYS A 271 -7.81 -5.49 19.36
CA LYS A 271 -6.79 -6.40 19.93
C LYS A 271 -7.09 -7.86 19.57
N ARG A 272 -8.38 -8.22 19.51
CA ARG A 272 -8.84 -9.55 19.08
C ARG A 272 -8.36 -9.92 17.68
N ASP A 273 -8.30 -8.99 16.74
CA ASP A 273 -7.81 -9.27 15.38
C ASP A 273 -6.33 -9.72 15.39
N VAL A 274 -5.53 -9.22 16.33
CA VAL A 274 -4.13 -9.64 16.52
C VAL A 274 -4.06 -10.95 17.29
N GLU A 275 -4.85 -11.11 18.36
CA GLU A 275 -4.92 -12.33 19.17
C GLU A 275 -5.37 -13.56 18.36
N SER A 276 -6.36 -13.40 17.47
CA SER A 276 -6.79 -14.47 16.57
C SER A 276 -5.66 -14.92 15.65
N LEU A 277 -4.95 -13.96 15.03
CA LEU A 277 -3.82 -14.29 14.15
C LEU A 277 -2.66 -14.95 14.92
N LEU A 278 -2.38 -14.51 16.15
CA LEU A 278 -1.39 -15.14 17.04
C LEU A 278 -1.77 -16.57 17.42
N SER A 279 -3.04 -16.81 17.70
CA SER A 279 -3.53 -18.15 18.05
C SER A 279 -3.32 -19.13 16.89
N GLU A 280 -3.58 -18.70 15.66
CA GLU A 280 -3.30 -19.50 14.46
C GLU A 280 -1.80 -19.73 14.20
N VAL A 281 -0.95 -18.78 14.57
CA VAL A 281 0.51 -18.98 14.58
C VAL A 281 0.90 -20.08 15.56
N GLY A 282 0.33 -20.08 16.77
CA GLY A 282 0.58 -21.09 17.80
C GLY A 282 0.08 -22.49 17.43
N SER A 283 -1.14 -22.60 16.91
CA SER A 283 -1.76 -23.91 16.56
C SER A 283 -1.00 -24.66 15.46
N ASN A 284 -0.38 -23.97 14.51
CA ASN A 284 0.39 -24.61 13.43
C ASN A 284 1.78 -25.08 13.88
N VAL A 285 2.35 -24.52 14.95
CA VAL A 285 3.66 -24.96 15.50
C VAL A 285 3.57 -26.36 16.12
N TRP A 286 2.38 -26.82 16.50
CA TRP A 286 2.13 -28.15 17.06
C TRP A 286 1.67 -29.19 16.04
N ALA A 287 1.31 -28.79 14.81
CA ALA A 287 0.91 -29.70 13.74
C ALA A 287 2.09 -30.19 12.89
N GLU A 288 3.26 -29.54 12.99
CA GLU A 288 4.50 -29.90 12.28
C GLU A 288 5.56 -30.56 13.19
N ARG A 289 5.16 -30.99 14.39
CA ARG A 289 5.97 -31.85 15.30
C ARG A 289 5.41 -33.27 15.30
#